data_AF-A0A1J3DDE1-F1
#
_entry.id   AF-A0A1J3DDE1-F1
#
_cell.length_a   1.000
_cell.length_b   1.000
_cell.length_c   1.000
_cell.angle_alpha   90.00
_cell.angle_beta   90.00
_cell.angle_gamma   90.00
#
_symmetry.space_group_name_H-M   'P 1'
#
loop_
_entity.id
_entity.type
_entity.pdbx_description
1 polymer ?
#
loop_
_entity_poly.entity_id
_entity_poly.type
_entity_poly.pdbx_seq_one_letter_code
_entity_poly.pdbx_strand_id
1 'polypeptide(L)'
;MSGPLDRFTRPCFSSNDERRERKSDFEVSEDEKKTRIGIFKKKSSKASSKLRRSLSRRRRPSRTRSIDWSLSLTFEDIHDAEELRFISEFRQSLISDSLLPPTLDDYHMMLRFLYARKFDLGKAKLMWSNMIQWRRDFGTDTILEEFEFPELDQVLNYYPQGYHGVDKEGRP
;
A
#
# COMPACT_ATOMS: atom_id res chain seq x y z
N MET A 1 6.89 -28.09 27.05
CA MET A 1 6.39 -26.74 27.36
C MET A 1 7.26 -25.74 26.62
N SER A 2 6.81 -25.26 25.47
CA SER A 2 7.55 -24.27 24.67
C SER A 2 6.53 -23.51 23.83
N GLY A 3 6.20 -22.27 24.25
CA GLY A 3 5.30 -21.38 23.51
C GLY A 3 6.02 -20.68 22.36
N PRO A 4 5.30 -20.17 21.34
CA PRO A 4 5.93 -19.43 20.25
C PRO A 4 6.22 -17.99 20.65
N LEU A 5 7.38 -17.51 20.21
CA LEU A 5 7.93 -16.16 20.39
C LEU A 5 7.05 -15.09 19.73
N ASP A 6 6.61 -14.12 20.54
CA ASP A 6 6.03 -12.85 20.09
C ASP A 6 7.02 -12.10 19.20
N ARG A 7 6.69 -11.94 17.92
CA ARG A 7 7.34 -10.93 17.06
C ARG A 7 6.70 -9.59 17.36
N PHE A 8 7.41 -8.77 18.14
CA PHE A 8 7.05 -7.37 18.35
C PHE A 8 6.99 -6.63 17.01
N THR A 9 5.78 -6.34 16.54
CA THR A 9 5.52 -5.27 15.56
C THR A 9 5.96 -3.94 16.16
N ARG A 10 6.98 -3.31 15.58
CA ARG A 10 7.35 -1.93 15.94
C ARG A 10 6.31 -0.96 15.37
N PRO A 11 5.90 0.08 16.12
CA PRO A 11 4.93 1.06 15.66
C PRO A 11 5.53 1.97 14.59
N CYS A 12 4.76 2.22 13.55
CA CYS A 12 4.99 3.31 12.59
C CYS A 12 4.96 4.65 13.36
N PHE A 13 5.92 5.53 13.06
CA PHE A 13 6.07 6.84 13.70
C PHE A 13 4.78 7.67 13.56
N SER A 14 4.19 8.05 14.69
CA SER A 14 3.09 9.02 14.76
C SER A 14 3.62 10.42 14.42
N SER A 15 3.40 10.88 13.19
CA SER A 15 3.50 12.31 12.87
C SER A 15 2.27 13.02 13.46
N ASN A 16 2.50 13.95 14.38
CA ASN A 16 1.47 14.84 14.90
C ASN A 16 1.00 15.78 13.78
N ASP A 17 -0.19 15.53 13.24
CA ASP A 17 -0.85 16.41 12.29
C ASP A 17 -1.56 17.56 13.03
N GLU A 18 -0.82 18.64 13.30
CA GLU A 18 -1.42 19.92 13.67
C GLU A 18 -2.11 20.55 12.45
N ARG A 19 -3.41 20.29 12.39
CA ARG A 19 -4.43 20.93 11.55
C ARG A 19 -4.26 22.45 11.46
N ARG A 20 -3.51 22.94 10.46
CA ARG A 20 -3.52 24.35 10.03
C ARG A 20 -4.47 24.54 8.86
N GLU A 21 -5.67 25.04 9.16
CA GLU A 21 -6.60 25.55 8.15
C GLU A 21 -5.98 26.74 7.40
N ARG A 22 -5.58 26.53 6.14
CA ARG A 22 -5.27 27.61 5.21
C ARG A 22 -6.58 28.08 4.57
N LYS A 23 -7.08 29.23 5.03
CA LYS A 23 -8.11 30.01 4.34
C LYS A 23 -7.53 30.58 3.04
N SER A 24 -8.20 30.35 1.93
CA SER A 24 -8.00 31.06 0.67
C SER A 24 -9.35 31.55 0.17
N ASP A 25 -9.66 32.82 0.40
CA ASP A 25 -10.78 33.50 -0.25
C ASP A 25 -10.19 34.37 -1.36
N PHE A 26 -10.26 33.86 -2.60
CA PHE A 26 -9.93 34.60 -3.81
C PHE A 26 -11.18 35.35 -4.26
N GLU A 27 -11.07 36.67 -4.40
CA GLU A 27 -12.15 37.55 -4.85
C GLU A 27 -12.56 37.24 -6.30
N VAL A 28 -13.87 37.15 -6.52
CA VAL A 28 -14.47 37.19 -7.86
C VAL A 28 -15.32 38.45 -7.94
N SER A 29 -14.84 39.42 -8.70
CA SER A 29 -15.58 40.61 -9.12
C SER A 29 -16.08 40.35 -10.53
N GLU A 30 -17.38 40.51 -10.80
CA GLU A 30 -17.89 41.05 -12.06
C GLU A 30 -19.24 41.79 -11.85
N ASP A 31 -19.28 42.99 -12.43
CA ASP A 31 -20.37 43.93 -12.71
C ASP A 31 -21.56 43.28 -13.46
N GLU A 32 -22.81 43.78 -13.58
CA GLU A 32 -23.52 45.01 -13.25
C GLU A 32 -25.05 44.77 -13.57
N LYS A 33 -25.92 45.71 -13.17
CA LYS A 33 -27.29 46.07 -13.69
C LYS A 33 -28.54 45.33 -13.14
N LYS A 34 -29.36 46.04 -12.33
CA LYS A 34 -30.64 46.71 -12.72
C LYS A 34 -31.65 46.92 -11.55
N THR A 35 -31.72 48.17 -11.08
CA THR A 35 -32.90 49.01 -10.66
C THR A 35 -33.91 48.64 -9.54
N ARG A 36 -34.19 49.70 -8.75
CA ARG A 36 -35.49 50.18 -8.18
C ARG A 36 -35.95 49.73 -6.79
N ILE A 37 -35.58 50.58 -5.81
CA ILE A 37 -36.40 51.26 -4.78
C ILE A 37 -37.70 50.55 -4.33
N GLY A 38 -37.73 50.16 -3.05
CA GLY A 38 -38.95 49.85 -2.31
C GLY A 38 -38.70 49.81 -0.79
N ILE A 39 -38.92 50.94 -0.12
CA ILE A 39 -38.84 51.08 1.34
C ILE A 39 -40.10 50.48 1.97
N PHE A 40 -39.94 49.47 2.83
CA PHE A 40 -40.92 49.15 3.87
C PHE A 40 -40.20 48.91 5.21
N LYS A 41 -40.28 49.92 6.09
CA LYS A 41 -40.01 49.77 7.52
C LYS A 41 -41.34 49.45 8.25
N LYS A 42 -41.34 48.42 9.09
CA LYS A 42 -42.05 48.29 10.40
C LYS A 42 -41.90 46.84 10.90
N LYS A 43 -40.96 46.58 11.82
CA LYS A 43 -41.17 46.42 13.29
C LYS A 43 -42.16 45.31 13.67
N SER A 44 -41.67 44.24 14.30
CA SER A 44 -42.09 43.86 15.66
C SER A 44 -41.24 42.69 16.18
N SER A 45 -40.73 42.88 17.40
CA SER A 45 -40.04 41.92 18.24
C SER A 45 -41.03 41.00 18.98
N LYS A 46 -40.50 39.86 19.47
CA LYS A 46 -41.08 38.90 20.44
C LYS A 46 -42.02 37.82 19.87
N ALA A 47 -41.47 36.63 19.65
CA ALA A 47 -42.17 35.36 19.87
C ALA A 47 -41.19 34.31 20.42
N SER A 48 -41.30 34.13 21.74
CA SER A 48 -40.82 33.05 22.61
C SER A 48 -39.63 32.18 22.20
N SER A 49 -38.58 32.29 23.02
CA SER A 49 -37.69 31.19 23.40
C SER A 49 -38.49 29.93 23.75
N LYS A 50 -38.40 28.88 22.92
CA LYS A 50 -38.64 27.47 23.28
C LYS A 50 -38.39 26.55 22.09
N LEU A 51 -37.14 26.12 21.94
CA LEU A 51 -36.79 24.76 21.49
C LEU A 51 -35.33 24.46 21.85
N ARG A 52 -35.02 24.51 23.15
CA ARG A 52 -33.95 23.69 23.72
C ARG A 52 -34.53 22.30 23.93
N ARG A 53 -34.35 21.38 22.98
CA ARG A 53 -34.36 19.93 23.22
C ARG A 53 -33.40 19.27 22.25
N SER A 54 -32.19 19.04 22.75
CA SER A 54 -31.34 17.87 22.49
C SER A 54 -31.57 17.16 21.15
N LEU A 55 -30.66 17.39 20.21
CA LEU A 55 -30.31 16.35 19.24
C LEU A 55 -29.58 15.24 20.01
N SER A 56 -30.33 14.47 20.82
CA SER A 56 -29.98 13.09 21.07
C SER A 56 -30.09 12.40 19.72
N ARG A 57 -28.99 12.43 18.97
CA ARG A 57 -28.84 11.68 17.75
C ARG A 57 -28.81 10.23 18.19
N ARG A 58 -30.02 9.67 18.30
CA ARG A 58 -30.31 8.27 18.59
C ARG A 58 -29.37 7.46 17.72
N ARG A 59 -28.30 6.92 18.33
CA ARG A 59 -27.36 6.03 17.69
C ARG A 59 -28.19 4.84 17.21
N ARG A 60 -28.53 4.82 15.92
CA ARG A 60 -28.86 3.57 15.26
C ARG A 60 -27.62 2.72 15.44
N PRO A 61 -27.69 1.51 15.99
CA PRO A 61 -26.57 0.61 15.89
C PRO A 61 -26.45 0.33 14.40
N SER A 62 -25.46 0.94 13.74
CA SER A 62 -24.94 0.33 12.54
C SER A 62 -24.44 -1.02 13.03
N ARG A 63 -25.17 -2.07 12.66
CA ARG A 63 -24.56 -3.39 12.47
C ARG A 63 -23.55 -3.22 11.34
N THR A 64 -22.49 -2.46 11.61
CA THR A 64 -21.22 -2.65 10.95
C THR A 64 -20.88 -4.06 11.37
N ARG A 65 -21.18 -5.02 10.50
CA ARG A 65 -20.38 -6.24 10.50
C ARG A 65 -18.97 -5.69 10.44
N SER A 66 -18.30 -5.70 11.59
CA SER A 66 -16.86 -5.72 11.67
C SER A 66 -16.52 -6.94 10.84
N ILE A 67 -16.37 -6.72 9.53
CA ILE A 67 -15.65 -7.62 8.68
C ILE A 67 -14.29 -7.52 9.31
N ASP A 68 -14.02 -8.51 10.14
CA ASP A 68 -12.75 -8.75 10.73
C ASP A 68 -11.73 -8.59 9.60
N TRP A 69 -11.02 -7.48 9.58
CA TRP A 69 -9.91 -7.25 8.64
C TRP A 69 -8.78 -8.27 8.94
N SER A 70 -8.90 -9.03 10.03
CA SER A 70 -8.14 -10.25 10.30
C SER A 70 -8.69 -11.49 9.59
N LEU A 71 -9.44 -11.37 8.48
CA LEU A 71 -9.36 -12.42 7.48
C LEU A 71 -8.01 -12.26 6.78
N SER A 72 -6.96 -12.79 7.41
CA SER A 72 -5.73 -13.15 6.71
C SER A 72 -6.18 -13.88 5.45
N LEU A 73 -5.98 -13.28 4.27
CA LEU A 73 -6.12 -14.00 3.00
C LEU A 73 -5.03 -15.08 3.04
N THR A 74 -5.33 -16.22 3.64
CA THR A 74 -4.57 -17.44 3.50
C THR A 74 -4.86 -17.89 2.08
N PHE A 75 -4.06 -17.42 1.14
CA PHE A 75 -3.99 -18.04 -0.17
C PHE A 75 -3.50 -19.46 0.07
N GLU A 76 -4.37 -20.44 -0.18
CA GLU A 76 -3.94 -21.83 -0.21
C GLU A 76 -3.03 -21.96 -1.44
N ASP A 77 -1.78 -22.33 -1.20
CA ASP A 77 -0.81 -22.49 -2.26
C ASP A 77 -1.05 -23.85 -2.94
N ILE A 78 -1.80 -23.82 -4.04
CA ILE A 78 -2.11 -25.02 -4.81
C ILE A 78 -0.99 -25.24 -5.82
N HIS A 79 -0.14 -26.21 -5.53
CA HIS A 79 0.96 -26.60 -6.42
C HIS A 79 0.49 -27.61 -7.48
N ASP A 80 0.75 -27.31 -8.75
CA ASP A 80 0.56 -28.30 -9.80
C ASP A 80 1.69 -29.36 -9.78
N ALA A 81 1.34 -30.61 -10.02
CA ALA A 81 2.28 -31.72 -10.05
C ALA A 81 3.31 -31.56 -11.17
N GLU A 82 2.94 -30.96 -12.30
CA GLU A 82 3.85 -30.69 -13.41
C GLU A 82 4.87 -29.59 -13.05
N GLU A 83 4.41 -28.50 -12.42
CA GLU A 83 5.28 -27.41 -11.96
C GLU A 83 6.31 -27.89 -10.95
N LEU A 84 5.90 -28.75 -10.00
CA LEU A 84 6.81 -29.34 -9.02
C LEU A 84 7.94 -30.13 -9.68
N ARG A 85 7.65 -30.84 -10.78
CA ARG A 85 8.69 -31.55 -11.54
C ARG A 85 9.69 -30.57 -12.15
N PHE A 86 9.21 -29.55 -12.86
CA PHE A 86 10.10 -28.54 -13.46
C PHE A 86 10.94 -27.81 -12.42
N ILE A 87 10.36 -27.47 -11.27
CA ILE A 87 11.09 -26.82 -10.18
C ILE A 87 12.15 -27.75 -9.61
N SER A 88 11.85 -29.03 -9.41
CA SER A 88 12.82 -29.99 -8.90
C SER A 88 14.03 -30.15 -9.84
N GLU A 89 13.78 -30.22 -11.16
CA GLU A 89 14.82 -30.33 -12.17
C GLU A 89 15.63 -29.04 -12.28
N PHE A 90 14.95 -27.89 -12.27
CA PHE A 90 15.59 -26.58 -12.29
C PHE A 90 16.49 -26.38 -11.07
N ARG A 91 16.00 -26.70 -9.86
CA ARG A 91 16.75 -26.62 -8.61
C ARG A 91 18.00 -27.48 -8.65
N GLN A 92 17.89 -28.74 -9.08
CA GLN A 92 19.04 -29.62 -9.25
C GLN A 92 20.07 -29.04 -10.22
N SER A 93 19.61 -28.52 -11.36
CA SER A 93 20.48 -27.89 -12.36
C SER A 93 21.22 -26.66 -11.83
N LEU A 94 20.60 -25.87 -10.94
CA LEU A 94 21.23 -24.72 -10.30
C LEU A 94 22.23 -25.14 -9.21
N ILE A 95 21.92 -26.19 -8.43
CA ILE A 95 22.83 -26.74 -7.41
C ILE A 95 24.10 -27.29 -8.05
N SER A 96 23.98 -28.04 -9.15
CA SER A 96 25.14 -28.60 -9.88
C SER A 96 26.13 -27.52 -10.32
N ASP A 97 25.63 -26.35 -10.71
CA ASP A 97 26.47 -25.23 -11.16
C ASP A 97 26.83 -24.26 -10.02
N SER A 98 26.45 -24.57 -8.76
CA SER A 98 26.65 -23.70 -7.60
C SER A 98 26.03 -22.30 -7.76
N LEU A 99 24.89 -22.23 -8.48
CA LEU A 99 24.16 -21.00 -8.80
C LEU A 99 22.93 -20.78 -7.91
N LEU A 100 22.75 -21.58 -6.85
CA LEU A 100 21.60 -21.49 -5.95
C LEU A 100 22.01 -21.01 -4.54
N PRO A 101 22.00 -19.70 -4.28
CA PRO A 101 22.13 -19.18 -2.92
C PRO A 101 20.96 -19.65 -2.03
N PRO A 102 21.20 -20.02 -0.76
CA PRO A 102 20.14 -20.44 0.16
C PRO A 102 19.04 -19.40 0.37
N THR A 103 19.37 -18.11 0.26
CA THR A 103 18.42 -16.99 0.38
C THR A 103 17.44 -16.91 -0.79
N LEU A 104 17.78 -17.53 -1.92
CA LEU A 104 16.98 -17.53 -3.15
C LEU A 104 16.38 -18.89 -3.46
N ASP A 105 16.57 -19.88 -2.59
CA ASP A 105 16.02 -21.24 -2.72
C ASP A 105 14.54 -21.29 -2.27
N ASP A 106 13.71 -20.55 -3.01
CA ASP A 106 12.27 -20.43 -2.80
C ASP A 106 11.47 -20.97 -4.00
N TYR A 107 10.37 -21.66 -3.71
CA TYR A 107 9.51 -22.30 -4.72
C TYR A 107 8.98 -21.28 -5.73
N HIS A 108 8.36 -20.20 -5.26
CA HIS A 108 7.76 -19.20 -6.14
C HIS A 108 8.80 -18.39 -6.89
N MET A 109 9.95 -18.12 -6.27
CA MET A 109 11.08 -17.49 -6.93
C MET A 109 11.49 -18.28 -8.17
N MET A 110 11.75 -19.58 -8.04
CA MET A 110 12.10 -20.45 -9.17
C MET A 110 10.96 -20.51 -10.20
N LEU A 111 9.72 -20.66 -9.74
CA LEU A 111 8.54 -20.72 -10.60
C LEU A 111 8.39 -19.46 -11.46
N ARG A 112 8.68 -18.26 -10.94
CA ARG A 112 8.65 -17.01 -11.71
C ARG A 112 9.61 -17.02 -12.90
N PHE A 113 10.82 -17.55 -12.74
CA PHE A 113 11.78 -17.64 -13.85
C PHE A 113 11.34 -18.68 -14.89
N LEU A 114 10.80 -19.81 -14.43
CA LEU A 114 10.24 -20.84 -15.31
C LEU A 114 9.08 -20.29 -16.13
N TYR A 115 8.11 -19.62 -15.49
CA TYR A 115 7.00 -18.97 -16.19
C TYR A 115 7.48 -17.92 -17.21
N ALA A 116 8.43 -17.07 -16.83
CA ALA A 116 8.98 -16.04 -17.71
C ALA A 116 9.67 -16.62 -18.97
N ARG A 117 10.05 -17.90 -18.95
CA ARG A 117 10.68 -18.62 -20.06
C ARG A 117 9.86 -19.80 -20.58
N LYS A 118 8.56 -19.85 -20.24
CA LYS A 118 7.63 -20.90 -20.68
C LYS A 118 8.16 -22.31 -20.37
N PHE A 119 8.75 -22.49 -19.19
CA PHE A 119 9.36 -23.73 -18.70
C PHE A 119 10.55 -24.25 -19.54
N ASP A 120 11.17 -23.40 -20.36
CA ASP A 120 12.47 -23.70 -20.99
C ASP A 120 13.60 -23.60 -19.95
N LEU A 121 14.06 -24.74 -19.45
CA LEU A 121 15.07 -24.84 -18.38
C LEU A 121 16.39 -24.18 -18.75
N GLY A 122 16.85 -24.33 -20.00
CA GLY A 122 18.10 -23.73 -20.46
C GLY A 122 18.05 -22.21 -20.44
N LYS A 123 16.95 -21.62 -20.96
CA LYS A 123 16.75 -20.16 -20.93
C LYS A 123 16.47 -19.64 -19.53
N ALA A 124 15.74 -20.38 -18.70
CA ALA A 124 15.49 -20.02 -17.31
C ALA A 124 16.79 -19.98 -16.51
N LYS A 125 17.69 -20.96 -16.73
CA LYS A 125 19.01 -21.02 -16.07
C LYS A 125 19.92 -19.88 -16.51
N LEU A 126 19.91 -19.54 -17.80
CA LEU A 126 20.61 -18.36 -18.31
C LEU A 126 20.07 -17.06 -17.67
N MET A 127 18.75 -16.92 -17.56
CA MET A 127 18.14 -15.76 -16.92
C MET A 127 18.47 -15.67 -15.42
N TRP A 128 18.50 -16.82 -14.73
CA TRP A 128 18.87 -16.91 -13.32
C TRP A 128 20.33 -16.54 -13.09
N SER A 129 21.26 -17.14 -13.83
CA SER A 129 22.70 -16.83 -13.73
C SER A 129 22.98 -15.35 -13.98
N ASN A 130 22.36 -14.75 -15.00
CA ASN A 130 22.46 -13.31 -15.25
C ASN A 130 21.95 -12.47 -14.07
N MET A 131 20.85 -12.87 -13.44
CA MET A 131 20.30 -12.19 -12.26
C MET A 131 21.26 -12.30 -11.06
N ILE A 132 21.82 -13.48 -10.79
CA ILE A 132 22.80 -13.68 -9.71
C ILE A 132 24.03 -12.79 -9.94
N GLN A 133 24.55 -12.77 -11.17
CA GLN A 133 25.69 -11.93 -11.53
C GLN A 133 25.36 -10.45 -11.34
N TRP A 134 24.21 -9.98 -11.83
CA TRP A 134 23.77 -8.60 -11.67
C TRP A 134 23.61 -8.21 -10.19
N ARG A 135 23.02 -9.07 -9.35
CA ARG A 135 22.87 -8.79 -7.91
C ARG A 135 24.22 -8.58 -7.22
N ARG A 136 25.21 -9.40 -7.59
CA ARG A 136 26.59 -9.27 -7.10
C ARG A 136 27.22 -7.96 -7.57
N ASP A 137 27.16 -7.68 -8.86
CA ASP A 137 27.81 -6.51 -9.46
C ASP A 137 27.18 -5.20 -8.98
N PHE A 138 25.86 -5.20 -8.74
CA PHE A 138 25.13 -4.03 -8.25
C PHE A 138 25.17 -3.88 -6.72
N GLY A 139 25.54 -4.93 -5.97
CA GLY A 139 25.45 -4.92 -4.50
C GLY A 139 24.01 -4.95 -4.00
N THR A 140 23.11 -5.67 -4.68
CA THR A 140 21.67 -5.68 -4.32
C THR A 140 21.40 -6.31 -2.96
N ASP A 141 22.24 -7.24 -2.52
CA ASP A 141 22.01 -7.97 -1.26
C ASP A 141 22.24 -7.09 -0.02
N THR A 142 23.06 -6.04 -0.13
CA THR A 142 23.40 -5.09 0.95
C THR A 142 22.70 -3.74 0.81
N ILE A 143 21.91 -3.53 -0.25
CA ILE A 143 21.32 -2.22 -0.58
C ILE A 143 20.46 -1.63 0.54
N LEU A 144 19.76 -2.47 1.32
CA LEU A 144 18.93 -2.00 2.42
C LEU A 144 19.74 -1.45 3.60
N GLU A 145 21.00 -1.84 3.71
CA GLU A 145 21.91 -1.44 4.78
C GLU A 145 22.82 -0.27 4.36
N GLU A 146 23.24 -0.26 3.08
CA GLU A 146 24.26 0.65 2.58
C GLU A 146 23.71 1.87 1.82
N PHE A 147 22.52 1.76 1.24
CA PHE A 147 21.96 2.84 0.42
C PHE A 147 21.17 3.85 1.25
N GLU A 148 21.67 5.08 1.30
CA GLU A 148 20.94 6.24 1.83
C GLU A 148 20.45 7.11 0.67
N PHE A 149 19.18 7.52 0.74
CA PHE A 149 18.56 8.38 -0.28
C PHE A 149 18.16 9.75 0.30
N PRO A 150 19.13 10.64 0.59
CA PRO A 150 18.87 11.89 1.31
C PRO A 150 18.03 12.90 0.51
N GLU A 151 18.05 12.84 -0.82
CA GLU A 151 17.27 13.71 -1.70
C GLU A 151 15.84 13.23 -1.96
N LEU A 152 15.41 12.10 -1.35
CA LEU A 152 14.09 11.50 -1.56
C LEU A 152 12.95 12.51 -1.44
N ASP A 153 12.93 13.34 -0.39
CA ASP A 153 11.87 14.34 -0.17
C ASP A 153 11.79 15.37 -1.31
N GLN A 154 12.94 15.72 -1.92
CA GLN A 154 12.98 16.65 -3.05
C GLN A 154 12.50 15.95 -4.32
N VAL A 155 12.94 14.71 -4.55
CA VAL A 155 12.53 13.89 -5.69
C VAL A 155 11.02 13.67 -5.67
N LEU A 156 10.43 13.36 -4.52
CA LEU A 156 9.00 13.11 -4.38
C LEU A 156 8.12 14.32 -4.74
N ASN A 157 8.63 15.55 -4.63
CA ASN A 157 7.90 16.74 -5.07
C ASN A 157 7.70 16.79 -6.59
N TYR A 158 8.62 16.20 -7.36
CA TYR A 158 8.58 16.19 -8.82
C TYR A 158 8.16 14.84 -9.39
N TYR A 159 8.49 13.75 -8.70
CA TYR A 159 8.13 12.40 -9.09
C TYR A 159 7.60 11.60 -7.87
N PRO A 160 6.32 11.80 -7.51
CA PRO A 160 5.71 11.11 -6.39
C PRO A 160 5.67 9.59 -6.60
N GLN A 161 6.23 8.84 -5.65
CA GLN A 161 6.21 7.38 -5.61
C GLN A 161 5.86 6.90 -4.21
N GLY A 162 5.13 5.80 -4.10
CA GLY A 162 4.80 5.20 -2.81
C GLY A 162 3.85 4.01 -2.94
N TYR A 163 3.85 3.16 -1.92
CA TYR A 163 2.88 2.06 -1.75
C TYR A 163 1.71 2.56 -0.90
N HIS A 164 0.47 2.16 -1.24
CA HIS A 164 -0.71 2.56 -0.48
C HIS A 164 -1.79 1.48 -0.45
N GLY A 165 -1.99 0.92 0.75
CA GLY A 165 -3.02 -0.09 0.98
C GLY A 165 -2.67 -1.44 0.35
N VAL A 166 -3.70 -2.24 0.11
CA VAL A 166 -3.63 -3.47 -0.68
C VAL A 166 -4.89 -3.56 -1.52
N ASP A 167 -4.82 -4.20 -2.68
CA ASP A 167 -6.01 -4.48 -3.49
C ASP A 167 -6.85 -5.62 -2.89
N LYS A 168 -7.94 -5.99 -3.59
CA LYS A 168 -8.83 -7.08 -3.16
C LYS A 168 -8.15 -8.46 -3.14
N GLU A 169 -7.04 -8.59 -3.85
CA GLU A 169 -6.24 -9.81 -3.98
C GLU A 169 -4.98 -9.73 -3.11
N GLY A 170 -4.89 -8.74 -2.20
CA GLY A 170 -3.79 -8.61 -1.25
C GLY A 170 -2.48 -8.10 -1.85
N ARG A 171 -2.48 -7.55 -3.07
CA ARG A 171 -1.28 -6.97 -3.68
C ARG A 171 -1.03 -5.56 -3.10
N PRO A 172 0.18 -5.25 -2.62
CA PRO A 172 0.54 -3.95 -2.04
C PRO A 172 0.63 -2.81 -3.07
#